data_AF-A0A8T4K8U8-F1
#
_entry.id   AF-A0A8T4K8U8-F1
#
_cell.length_a   1.000
_cell.length_b   1.000
_cell.length_c   1.000
_cell.angle_alpha   90.00
_cell.angle_beta   90.00
_cell.angle_gamma   90.00
#
_symmetry.space_group_name_H-M   'P 1'
#
loop_
_entity.id
_entity.type
_entity.pdbx_description
1 polymer ?
#
loop_
_entity_poly.entity_id
_entity_poly.type
_entity_poly.pdbx_seq_one_letter_code
_entity_poly.pdbx_strand_id
1 'polypeptide(L)'
;MGSDLDSFFNPKSIAVIGASRNPKKFGHIIFRNLLEKKVFPVNPNAGEVLGKKCYRSIKDVGGSVDLAVIVVPAKSVLQSVVECREKGVKAAVIITSGFAEAGNAEGEEAIKRARGDMRIIGPNVIGLYDAYSGVDTVFNLRHRQQRPRQGNIAFVSQSGAFGSAALDSASFEGIGISKFVSLGNMVDVNETDMLNYLLDDEKTKTICMYVEGSKDYRMLYEKLKVSTKPVIVVKAGKTSQTKKAVASHTASMAGEAGIFSGMLKSFSALQKLSASRSQGTIGCT
;
A
#
# COMPACT_ATOMS: atom_id res chain seq x y z
N MET A 1 -19.19 9.19 -9.69
CA MET A 1 -19.43 8.18 -8.64
C MET A 1 -18.07 7.67 -8.20
N GLY A 2 -17.75 7.68 -6.90
CA GLY A 2 -16.43 7.29 -6.40
C GLY A 2 -16.17 5.80 -6.62
N SER A 3 -14.93 5.42 -6.94
CA SER A 3 -14.51 4.01 -7.02
C SER A 3 -14.67 3.32 -5.66
N ASP A 4 -14.90 2.01 -5.70
CA ASP A 4 -14.83 1.08 -4.57
C ASP A 4 -13.53 1.16 -3.74
N LEU A 5 -12.43 1.68 -4.29
CA LEU A 5 -11.15 1.86 -3.60
C LEU A 5 -10.99 3.25 -2.95
N ASP A 6 -11.94 4.16 -3.12
CA ASP A 6 -11.82 5.54 -2.61
C ASP A 6 -11.68 5.59 -1.07
N SER A 7 -12.23 4.59 -0.37
CA SER A 7 -12.12 4.50 1.11
C SER A 7 -10.68 4.28 1.60
N PHE A 8 -9.75 3.84 0.74
CA PHE A 8 -8.33 3.75 1.10
C PHE A 8 -7.63 5.11 1.10
N PHE A 9 -8.06 6.02 0.23
CA PHE A 9 -7.35 7.27 -0.05
C PHE A 9 -8.08 8.50 0.50
N ASN A 10 -9.41 8.48 0.56
CA ASN A 10 -10.26 9.56 1.06
C ASN A 10 -11.24 9.13 2.19
N PRO A 11 -10.80 8.40 3.23
CA PRO A 11 -11.68 8.02 4.34
C PRO A 11 -12.07 9.23 5.20
N LYS A 12 -13.34 9.30 5.62
CA LYS A 12 -13.81 10.31 6.60
C LYS A 12 -13.44 9.94 8.03
N SER A 13 -13.21 8.66 8.31
CA SER A 13 -12.78 8.15 9.61
C SER A 13 -11.96 6.87 9.48
N ILE A 14 -10.97 6.73 10.36
CA ILE A 14 -10.00 5.62 10.33
C ILE A 14 -9.93 4.96 11.70
N ALA A 15 -9.84 3.63 11.76
CA ALA A 15 -9.52 2.88 12.98
C ALA A 15 -8.14 2.22 12.86
N VAL A 16 -7.32 2.27 13.90
CA VAL A 16 -6.03 1.54 13.97
C VAL A 16 -6.16 0.42 14.99
N ILE A 17 -6.38 -0.80 14.50
CA ILE A 17 -6.51 -2.02 15.30
C ILE A 17 -5.12 -2.57 15.58
N GLY A 18 -4.75 -2.60 16.87
CA GLY A 18 -3.37 -2.87 17.29
C GLY A 18 -2.58 -1.59 17.64
N ALA A 19 -3.26 -0.44 17.78
CA ALA A 19 -2.65 0.78 18.32
C ALA A 19 -1.95 0.51 19.66
N SER A 20 -0.87 1.23 19.98
CA SER A 20 -0.08 0.94 21.18
C SER A 20 0.47 2.18 21.85
N ARG A 21 0.61 2.12 23.18
CA ARG A 21 1.37 3.10 23.98
C ARG A 21 2.88 3.03 23.71
N ASN A 22 3.39 1.88 23.26
CA ASN A 22 4.81 1.70 23.03
C ASN A 22 5.24 2.32 21.68
N PRO A 23 6.11 3.34 21.67
CA PRO A 23 6.51 4.06 20.46
C PRO A 23 7.29 3.23 19.43
N LYS A 24 7.78 2.04 19.84
CA LYS A 24 8.50 1.11 18.96
C LYS A 24 7.56 0.17 18.18
N LYS A 25 6.28 0.06 18.55
CA LYS A 25 5.33 -0.84 17.87
C LYS A 25 4.74 -0.18 16.63
N PHE A 26 4.58 -0.95 15.55
CA PHE A 26 4.01 -0.48 14.28
C PHE A 26 2.66 0.22 14.45
N GLY A 27 1.75 -0.33 15.26
CA GLY A 27 0.46 0.32 15.52
C GLY A 27 0.55 1.68 16.21
N HIS A 28 1.60 1.96 17.00
CA HIS A 28 1.84 3.32 17.51
C HIS A 28 2.29 4.25 16.38
N ILE A 29 3.20 3.79 15.52
CA ILE A 29 3.75 4.59 14.42
C ILE A 29 2.64 4.98 13.44
N ILE A 30 1.84 4.01 13.01
CA ILE A 30 0.70 4.22 12.12
C ILE A 30 -0.29 5.19 12.75
N PHE A 31 -0.69 4.96 14.01
CA PHE A 31 -1.65 5.82 14.68
C PHE A 31 -1.16 7.27 14.79
N ARG A 32 0.13 7.46 15.11
CA ARG A 32 0.76 8.78 15.14
C ARG A 32 0.71 9.47 13.77
N ASN A 33 1.00 8.75 12.68
CA ASN A 33 0.99 9.30 11.32
C ASN A 33 -0.40 9.79 10.90
N LEU A 34 -1.47 9.28 11.53
CA LEU A 34 -2.86 9.59 11.20
C LEU A 34 -3.52 10.55 12.21
N LEU A 35 -2.78 11.13 13.16
CA LEU A 35 -3.37 11.92 14.25
C LEU A 35 -4.15 13.16 13.79
N GLU A 36 -3.74 13.75 12.67
CA GLU A 36 -4.41 14.88 12.01
C GLU A 36 -5.72 14.47 11.31
N LYS A 37 -5.98 13.16 11.20
CA LYS A 37 -7.25 12.61 10.70
C LYS A 37 -8.20 12.31 11.85
N LYS A 38 -9.47 12.09 11.50
CA LYS A 38 -10.44 11.48 12.41
C LYS A 38 -10.08 10.00 12.60
N VAL A 39 -9.18 9.73 13.54
CA VAL A 39 -8.63 8.40 13.79
C VAL A 39 -8.96 7.88 15.20
N PHE A 40 -9.31 6.60 15.29
CA PHE A 40 -9.65 5.90 16.53
C PHE A 40 -8.64 4.79 16.82
N PRO A 41 -7.95 4.80 17.98
CA PRO A 41 -7.07 3.70 18.36
C PRO A 41 -7.91 2.56 18.96
N VAL A 42 -7.66 1.32 18.51
CA VAL A 42 -8.32 0.12 19.03
C VAL A 42 -7.27 -0.83 19.60
N ASN A 43 -7.35 -1.05 20.91
CA ASN A 43 -6.53 -2.00 21.68
C ASN A 43 -7.19 -2.27 23.05
N PRO A 44 -7.58 -3.54 23.33
CA PRO A 44 -8.19 -3.93 24.61
C PRO A 44 -7.43 -3.54 25.88
N ASN A 45 -6.11 -3.37 25.77
CA ASN A 45 -5.18 -3.26 26.90
C ASN A 45 -4.49 -1.89 27.01
N ALA A 46 -4.83 -0.92 26.16
CA ALA A 46 -4.15 0.37 26.15
C ALA A 46 -4.82 1.44 27.02
N GLY A 47 -6.16 1.46 27.07
CA GLY A 47 -6.96 2.52 27.73
C GLY A 47 -6.89 3.86 26.98
N GLU A 48 -5.67 4.36 26.76
CA GLU A 48 -5.37 5.58 26.02
C GLU A 48 -4.10 5.38 25.16
N VAL A 49 -4.05 6.02 23.99
CA VAL A 49 -2.86 6.09 23.14
C VAL A 49 -2.71 7.52 22.61
N LEU A 50 -1.55 8.14 22.82
CA LEU A 50 -1.24 9.52 22.36
C LEU A 50 -2.34 10.54 22.73
N GLY A 51 -2.85 10.51 23.96
CA GLY A 51 -3.89 11.44 24.43
C GLY A 51 -5.30 11.15 23.92
N LYS A 52 -5.51 10.08 23.14
CA LYS A 52 -6.83 9.69 22.62
C LYS A 52 -7.34 8.42 23.30
N LYS A 53 -8.62 8.44 23.68
CA LYS A 53 -9.35 7.27 24.21
C LYS A 53 -9.17 6.07 23.28
N CYS A 54 -8.72 4.96 23.84
CA CYS A 54 -8.52 3.71 23.11
C CYS A 54 -9.68 2.75 23.36
N TYR A 55 -10.31 2.32 22.27
CA TYR A 55 -11.45 1.42 22.30
C TYR A 55 -10.99 -0.03 22.43
N ARG A 56 -11.78 -0.88 23.08
CA ARG A 56 -11.42 -2.29 23.26
C ARG A 56 -11.66 -3.09 21.99
N SER A 57 -12.78 -2.85 21.32
CA SER A 57 -13.09 -3.37 19.98
C SER A 57 -13.44 -2.22 19.04
N ILE A 58 -13.30 -2.45 17.73
CA ILE A 58 -13.80 -1.53 16.70
C ILE A 58 -15.33 -1.36 16.79
N LYS A 59 -16.04 -2.36 17.33
CA LYS A 59 -17.49 -2.30 17.55
C LYS A 59 -17.89 -1.17 18.50
N ASP A 60 -17.03 -0.86 19.48
CA ASP A 60 -17.24 0.17 20.50
C ASP A 60 -17.01 1.60 19.96
N VAL A 61 -16.41 1.75 18.78
CA VAL A 61 -16.15 3.06 18.18
C VAL A 61 -17.48 3.71 17.81
N GLY A 62 -17.73 4.93 18.28
CA GLY A 62 -18.93 5.68 17.92
C GLY A 62 -18.92 6.13 16.45
N GLY A 63 -20.05 6.00 15.76
CA GLY A 63 -20.21 6.38 14.36
C GLY A 63 -19.65 5.36 13.37
N SER A 64 -19.49 5.78 12.10
CA SER A 64 -18.95 4.96 11.01
C SER A 64 -17.42 4.99 11.00
N VAL A 65 -16.82 3.89 10.51
CA VAL A 65 -15.40 3.78 10.20
C VAL A 65 -15.27 3.42 8.72
N ASP A 66 -14.64 4.28 7.93
CA ASP A 66 -14.46 4.02 6.49
C ASP A 66 -13.26 3.09 6.23
N LEU A 67 -12.16 3.29 6.96
CA LEU A 67 -10.91 2.55 6.81
C LEU A 67 -10.44 1.94 8.14
N ALA A 68 -10.12 0.65 8.15
CA ALA A 68 -9.43 -0.01 9.25
C ALA A 68 -7.97 -0.35 8.87
N VAL A 69 -7.01 0.00 9.72
CA VAL A 69 -5.61 -0.45 9.60
C VAL A 69 -5.36 -1.51 10.66
N ILE A 70 -5.12 -2.75 10.22
CA ILE A 70 -5.01 -3.92 11.07
C ILE A 70 -3.54 -4.30 11.24
N VAL A 71 -3.04 -4.22 12.48
CA VAL A 71 -1.65 -4.47 12.86
C VAL A 71 -1.60 -5.23 14.19
N VAL A 72 -2.21 -6.41 14.18
CA VAL A 72 -2.27 -7.38 15.30
C VAL A 72 -1.57 -8.68 14.92
N PRO A 73 -1.25 -9.59 15.85
CA PRO A 73 -0.69 -10.89 15.50
C PRO A 73 -1.58 -11.66 14.50
N ALA A 74 -0.99 -12.46 13.60
CA ALA A 74 -1.70 -13.16 12.52
C ALA A 74 -2.95 -13.91 13.00
N LYS A 75 -2.86 -14.61 14.14
CA LYS A 75 -3.98 -15.33 14.77
C LYS A 75 -5.19 -14.48 15.15
N SER A 76 -5.03 -13.16 15.29
CA SER A 76 -6.08 -12.21 15.65
C SER A 76 -6.63 -11.42 14.46
N VAL A 77 -6.02 -11.55 13.27
CA VAL A 77 -6.43 -10.80 12.09
C VAL A 77 -7.82 -11.22 11.62
N LEU A 78 -8.11 -12.53 11.55
CA LEU A 78 -9.40 -13.03 11.10
C LEU A 78 -10.55 -12.47 11.96
N GLN A 79 -10.41 -12.50 13.29
CA GLN A 79 -11.39 -11.90 14.19
C GLN A 79 -11.54 -10.39 13.94
N SER A 80 -10.43 -9.68 13.74
CA SER A 80 -10.46 -8.24 13.44
C SER A 80 -11.21 -7.95 12.13
N VAL A 81 -11.02 -8.77 11.10
CA VAL A 81 -11.74 -8.67 9.82
C VAL A 81 -13.24 -8.89 10.00
N VAL A 82 -13.63 -9.90 10.79
CA VAL A 82 -15.06 -10.17 11.10
C VAL A 82 -15.68 -8.98 11.84
N GLU A 83 -15.02 -8.45 12.87
CA GLU A 83 -15.52 -7.29 13.61
C GLU A 83 -15.61 -6.03 12.74
N CYS A 84 -14.66 -5.82 11.82
CA CYS A 84 -14.73 -4.74 10.85
C CYS A 84 -15.94 -4.89 9.91
N ARG A 85 -16.19 -6.10 9.40
CA ARG A 85 -17.37 -6.38 8.57
C ARG A 85 -18.67 -6.11 9.33
N GLU A 86 -18.80 -6.63 10.55
CA GLU A 86 -19.97 -6.41 11.41
C GLU A 86 -20.21 -4.92 11.69
N LYS A 87 -19.14 -4.13 11.80
CA LYS A 87 -19.20 -2.69 11.99
C LYS A 87 -19.56 -1.92 10.70
N GLY A 88 -19.54 -2.57 9.54
CA GLY A 88 -19.78 -1.94 8.24
C GLY A 88 -18.57 -1.13 7.73
N VAL A 89 -17.35 -1.53 8.09
CA VAL A 89 -16.13 -0.92 7.56
C VAL A 89 -16.04 -1.20 6.06
N LYS A 90 -15.73 -0.17 5.27
CA LYS A 90 -15.68 -0.27 3.80
C LYS A 90 -14.37 -0.84 3.28
N ALA A 91 -13.26 -0.48 3.92
CA ALA A 91 -11.93 -0.88 3.50
C ALA A 91 -11.02 -1.24 4.68
N ALA A 92 -10.10 -2.19 4.47
CA ALA A 92 -9.06 -2.53 5.44
C ALA A 92 -7.68 -2.68 4.81
N VAL A 93 -6.66 -2.15 5.48
CA VAL A 93 -5.24 -2.37 5.18
C VAL A 93 -4.68 -3.32 6.23
N ILE A 94 -4.27 -4.52 5.83
CA ILE A 94 -3.75 -5.53 6.75
C ILE A 94 -2.22 -5.53 6.67
N ILE A 95 -1.59 -4.87 7.64
CA ILE A 95 -0.13 -4.76 7.76
C ILE A 95 0.50 -6.12 8.09
N THR A 96 -0.20 -6.92 8.88
CA THR A 96 0.30 -8.16 9.47
C THR A 96 0.76 -9.18 8.42
N SER A 97 1.95 -9.74 8.64
CA SER A 97 2.48 -10.93 7.94
C SER A 97 2.20 -12.23 8.70
N GLY A 98 2.57 -13.38 8.13
CA GLY A 98 2.33 -14.72 8.66
C GLY A 98 1.22 -15.50 7.94
N PHE A 99 0.98 -15.22 6.66
CA PHE A 99 -0.06 -15.83 5.84
C PHE A 99 0.53 -16.72 4.75
N ALA A 100 0.06 -16.64 3.49
CA ALA A 100 0.52 -17.52 2.42
C ALA A 100 2.05 -17.48 2.22
N GLU A 101 2.69 -16.31 2.41
CA GLU A 101 4.14 -16.13 2.34
C GLU A 101 4.92 -16.90 3.41
N ALA A 102 4.24 -17.28 4.50
CA ALA A 102 4.79 -18.04 5.63
C ALA A 102 4.20 -19.47 5.71
N GLY A 103 3.53 -19.94 4.64
CA GLY A 103 2.93 -21.28 4.59
C GLY A 103 1.52 -21.40 5.18
N ASN A 104 0.90 -20.29 5.61
CA ASN A 104 -0.45 -20.25 6.15
C ASN A 104 -1.47 -19.73 5.12
N ALA A 105 -1.61 -20.48 4.02
CA ALA A 105 -2.57 -20.14 2.96
C ALA A 105 -4.04 -20.23 3.44
N GLU A 106 -4.35 -21.15 4.37
CA GLU A 106 -5.69 -21.29 4.92
C GLU A 106 -6.15 -20.05 5.69
N GLY A 107 -5.25 -19.41 6.45
CA GLY A 107 -5.54 -18.15 7.15
C GLY A 107 -5.84 -17.01 6.18
N GLU A 108 -5.16 -16.96 5.04
CA GLU A 108 -5.42 -15.97 3.99
C GLU A 108 -6.78 -16.19 3.32
N GLU A 109 -7.10 -17.44 2.96
CA GLU A 109 -8.41 -17.79 2.40
C GLU A 109 -9.56 -17.61 3.41
N ALA A 110 -9.30 -17.76 4.70
CA ALA A 110 -10.27 -17.40 5.74
C ALA A 110 -10.55 -15.90 5.77
N ILE A 111 -9.53 -15.04 5.65
CA ILE A 111 -9.69 -13.59 5.53
C ILE A 111 -10.53 -13.24 4.31
N LYS A 112 -10.19 -13.83 3.16
CA LYS A 112 -10.91 -13.61 1.89
C LYS A 112 -12.40 -13.92 1.99
N ARG A 113 -12.76 -15.03 2.65
CA ARG A 113 -14.16 -15.42 2.89
C ARG A 113 -14.85 -14.53 3.92
N ALA A 114 -14.13 -14.10 4.96
CA ALA A 114 -14.71 -13.34 6.06
C ALA A 114 -15.02 -11.87 5.71
N ARG A 115 -14.34 -11.29 4.71
CA ARG A 115 -14.41 -9.84 4.43
C ARG A 115 -15.78 -9.32 4.00
N GLY A 116 -16.64 -10.18 3.42
CA GLY A 116 -17.91 -9.73 2.82
C GLY A 116 -17.66 -8.69 1.72
N ASP A 117 -18.35 -7.55 1.76
CA ASP A 117 -18.18 -6.46 0.78
C ASP A 117 -16.99 -5.54 1.09
N MET A 118 -16.37 -5.67 2.27
CA MET A 118 -15.21 -4.88 2.64
C MET A 118 -14.04 -5.20 1.70
N ARG A 119 -13.39 -4.15 1.17
CA ARG A 119 -12.19 -4.27 0.33
C ARG A 119 -10.93 -4.36 1.17
N ILE A 120 -9.95 -5.17 0.74
CA ILE A 120 -8.73 -5.40 1.52
C ILE A 120 -7.47 -5.20 0.67
N ILE A 121 -6.57 -4.33 1.16
CA ILE A 121 -5.17 -4.29 0.72
C ILE A 121 -4.34 -5.15 1.68
N GLY A 122 -3.58 -6.08 1.14
CA GLY A 122 -2.71 -7.01 1.87
C GLY A 122 -3.20 -8.47 1.84
N PRO A 123 -2.90 -9.28 2.87
CA PRO A 123 -2.08 -8.97 4.04
C PRO A 123 -0.60 -8.75 3.69
N ASN A 124 0.26 -8.65 4.71
CA ASN A 124 1.71 -8.53 4.57
C ASN A 124 2.13 -7.30 3.74
N VAL A 125 1.68 -6.11 4.16
CA VAL A 125 2.00 -4.86 3.50
C VAL A 125 2.73 -3.91 4.42
N ILE A 126 3.49 -3.00 3.82
CA ILE A 126 4.07 -1.90 4.58
C ILE A 126 3.02 -0.82 4.91
N GLY A 127 2.01 -0.70 4.06
CA GLY A 127 0.94 0.29 4.15
C GLY A 127 0.77 1.03 2.83
N LEU A 128 0.08 2.16 2.89
CA LEU A 128 -0.13 3.08 1.79
C LEU A 128 0.10 4.51 2.25
N TYR A 129 0.44 5.37 1.31
CA TYR A 129 0.64 6.80 1.52
C TYR A 129 0.02 7.59 0.37
N ASP A 130 -0.88 8.51 0.67
CA ASP A 130 -1.41 9.49 -0.28
C ASP A 130 -0.90 10.88 0.11
N ALA A 131 -0.14 11.50 -0.78
CA ALA A 131 0.48 12.79 -0.52
C ALA A 131 -0.52 13.96 -0.52
N TYR A 132 -1.67 13.79 -1.17
CA TYR A 132 -2.71 14.82 -1.27
C TYR A 132 -3.71 14.72 -0.15
N SER A 133 -4.23 13.52 0.12
CA SER A 133 -5.16 13.35 1.23
C SER A 133 -4.45 13.32 2.57
N GLY A 134 -3.15 13.02 2.62
CA GLY A 134 -2.38 12.90 3.85
C GLY A 134 -2.65 11.62 4.64
N VAL A 135 -3.33 10.63 4.04
CA VAL A 135 -3.45 9.29 4.61
C VAL A 135 -2.08 8.60 4.55
N ASP A 136 -1.53 8.24 5.70
CA ASP A 136 -0.22 7.57 5.82
C ASP A 136 -0.33 6.39 6.80
N THR A 137 -0.46 5.19 6.23
CA THR A 137 -0.52 3.93 7.00
C THR A 137 0.82 3.18 6.99
N VAL A 138 1.88 3.79 6.43
CA VAL A 138 3.22 3.20 6.34
C VAL A 138 3.84 3.15 7.74
N PHE A 139 4.17 1.94 8.22
CA PHE A 139 4.64 1.75 9.59
C PHE A 139 6.10 2.12 9.84
N ASN A 140 6.88 2.42 8.80
CA ASN A 140 8.27 2.85 8.95
C ASN A 140 8.36 4.25 9.56
N LEU A 141 9.30 4.42 10.48
CA LEU A 141 9.51 5.67 11.23
C LEU A 141 9.88 6.83 10.28
N ARG A 142 9.15 7.95 10.37
CA ARG A 142 9.37 9.13 9.51
C ARG A 142 10.79 9.69 9.54
N HIS A 143 11.49 9.61 10.67
CA HIS A 143 12.88 10.07 10.78
C HIS A 143 13.90 9.12 10.12
N ARG A 144 13.50 7.87 9.85
CA ARG A 144 14.32 6.89 9.13
C ARG A 144 13.95 6.76 7.66
N GLN A 145 12.72 7.14 7.34
CA GLN A 145 12.18 7.13 5.99
C GLN A 145 11.23 8.31 5.87
N GLN A 146 11.70 9.40 5.27
CA GLN A 146 10.85 10.54 5.00
C GLN A 146 9.77 10.15 3.97
N ARG A 147 8.67 10.90 3.96
CA ARG A 147 7.63 10.70 2.93
C ARG A 147 7.90 11.70 1.81
N PRO A 148 7.88 11.26 0.53
CA PRO A 148 8.04 12.18 -0.58
C PRO A 148 6.97 13.26 -0.56
N ARG A 149 7.31 14.45 -1.05
CA ARG A 149 6.36 15.54 -1.25
C ARG A 149 5.30 15.18 -2.29
N GLN A 150 4.25 16.01 -2.35
CA GLN A 150 3.24 15.94 -3.41
C GLN A 150 3.88 15.99 -4.80
N GLY A 151 3.46 15.07 -5.65
CA GLY A 151 3.78 15.06 -7.08
C GLY A 151 2.72 14.28 -7.85
N ASN A 152 3.10 13.70 -8.98
CA ASN A 152 2.15 13.12 -9.92
C ASN A 152 2.47 11.66 -10.29
N ILE A 153 3.45 11.05 -9.61
CA ILE A 153 3.84 9.65 -9.81
C ILE A 153 3.16 8.80 -8.76
N ALA A 154 2.36 7.82 -9.19
CA ALA A 154 1.88 6.76 -8.32
C ALA A 154 2.85 5.57 -8.36
N PHE A 155 3.22 5.05 -7.20
CA PHE A 155 4.07 3.90 -7.07
C PHE A 155 3.36 2.75 -6.35
N VAL A 156 3.20 1.62 -7.04
CA VAL A 156 2.54 0.42 -6.55
C VAL A 156 3.56 -0.70 -6.47
N SER A 157 3.68 -1.36 -5.32
CA SER A 157 4.65 -2.44 -5.13
C SER A 157 4.03 -3.64 -4.46
N GLN A 158 4.15 -4.80 -5.09
CA GLN A 158 3.83 -6.07 -4.44
C GLN A 158 4.84 -6.39 -3.32
N SER A 159 6.13 -6.19 -3.58
CA SER A 159 7.19 -6.36 -2.57
C SER A 159 7.18 -5.23 -1.56
N GLY A 160 7.09 -5.57 -0.27
CA GLY A 160 7.23 -4.60 0.81
C GLY A 160 8.62 -3.96 0.81
N ALA A 161 9.69 -4.76 0.89
CA ALA A 161 11.06 -4.26 1.03
C ALA A 161 11.45 -3.33 -0.14
N PHE A 162 11.17 -3.74 -1.37
CA PHE A 162 11.40 -2.92 -2.56
C PHE A 162 10.54 -1.64 -2.52
N GLY A 163 9.27 -1.79 -2.13
CA GLY A 163 8.33 -0.68 -1.94
C GLY A 163 8.88 0.39 -0.99
N SER A 164 9.38 -0.06 0.17
CA SER A 164 9.99 0.79 1.18
C SER A 164 11.20 1.53 0.66
N ALA A 165 12.13 0.81 0.01
CA ALA A 165 13.33 1.41 -0.54
C ALA A 165 12.98 2.48 -1.58
N ALA A 166 11.99 2.22 -2.43
CA ALA A 166 11.62 3.16 -3.49
C ALA A 166 10.96 4.42 -2.93
N LEU A 167 10.12 4.26 -1.90
CA LEU A 167 9.51 5.40 -1.21
C LEU A 167 10.57 6.26 -0.50
N ASP A 168 11.58 5.63 0.11
CA ASP A 168 12.70 6.32 0.75
C ASP A 168 13.55 7.09 -0.28
N SER A 169 13.96 6.42 -1.36
CA SER A 169 14.73 7.04 -2.44
C SER A 169 13.95 8.14 -3.15
N ALA A 170 12.64 7.98 -3.39
CA ALA A 170 11.83 9.05 -3.95
C ALA A 170 11.85 10.30 -3.07
N SER A 171 11.82 10.12 -1.74
CA SER A 171 11.93 11.23 -0.80
C SER A 171 13.31 11.88 -0.84
N PHE A 172 14.37 11.06 -0.88
CA PHE A 172 15.76 11.54 -0.91
C PHE A 172 16.09 12.30 -2.21
N GLU A 173 15.63 11.80 -3.35
CA GLU A 173 15.88 12.37 -4.68
C GLU A 173 14.91 13.51 -5.05
N GLY A 174 13.97 13.87 -4.15
CA GLY A 174 13.00 14.96 -4.39
C GLY A 174 11.92 14.64 -5.43
N ILE A 175 11.74 13.35 -5.74
CA ILE A 175 10.72 12.83 -6.65
C ILE A 175 9.36 12.93 -5.95
N GLY A 176 8.43 13.69 -6.54
CA GLY A 176 7.10 13.87 -5.97
C GLY A 176 6.18 12.68 -6.24
N ILE A 177 5.53 12.17 -5.21
CA ILE A 177 4.59 11.04 -5.30
C ILE A 177 3.15 11.56 -5.15
N SER A 178 2.23 11.01 -5.93
CA SER A 178 0.78 11.15 -5.70
C SER A 178 0.32 10.13 -4.67
N LYS A 179 0.56 8.84 -4.95
CA LYS A 179 0.17 7.70 -4.13
C LYS A 179 1.27 6.65 -4.09
N PHE A 180 1.51 6.07 -2.92
CA PHE A 180 2.31 4.88 -2.72
C PHE A 180 1.42 3.77 -2.15
N VAL A 181 1.48 2.58 -2.73
CA VAL A 181 0.68 1.44 -2.28
C VAL A 181 1.52 0.18 -2.24
N SER A 182 1.63 -0.42 -1.06
CA SER A 182 2.14 -1.79 -0.89
C SER A 182 0.97 -2.77 -0.97
N LEU A 183 1.00 -3.70 -1.93
CA LEU A 183 -0.08 -4.66 -2.19
C LEU A 183 0.09 -6.00 -1.46
N GLY A 184 1.32 -6.40 -1.16
CA GLY A 184 1.61 -7.63 -0.41
C GLY A 184 1.05 -8.87 -1.10
N ASN A 185 0.33 -9.70 -0.33
CA ASN A 185 -0.18 -10.97 -0.84
C ASN A 185 -1.39 -10.83 -1.78
N MET A 186 -2.05 -9.66 -1.83
CA MET A 186 -3.22 -9.40 -2.69
C MET A 186 -4.36 -10.40 -2.46
N VAL A 187 -4.79 -10.56 -1.20
CA VAL A 187 -5.93 -11.45 -0.86
C VAL A 187 -7.23 -11.01 -1.54
N ASP A 188 -7.39 -9.71 -1.76
CA ASP A 188 -8.53 -9.08 -2.43
C ASP A 188 -8.07 -8.07 -3.49
N VAL A 189 -7.71 -6.84 -3.09
CA VAL A 189 -7.25 -5.80 -4.02
C VAL A 189 -5.92 -6.21 -4.63
N ASN A 190 -5.88 -6.27 -5.96
CA ASN A 190 -4.70 -6.66 -6.72
C ASN A 190 -4.13 -5.49 -7.54
N GLU A 191 -3.08 -5.78 -8.31
CA GLU A 191 -2.38 -4.80 -9.14
C GLU A 191 -3.26 -4.21 -10.25
N THR A 192 -4.18 -5.00 -10.80
CA THR A 192 -5.09 -4.56 -11.86
C THR A 192 -6.19 -3.65 -11.31
N ASP A 193 -6.73 -3.96 -10.13
CA ASP A 193 -7.67 -3.09 -9.41
C ASP A 193 -7.04 -1.72 -9.13
N MET A 194 -5.81 -1.73 -8.62
CA MET A 194 -5.08 -0.51 -8.31
C MET A 194 -4.73 0.28 -9.57
N LEU A 195 -4.35 -0.40 -10.66
CA LEU A 195 -4.14 0.24 -11.95
C LEU A 195 -5.41 0.96 -12.41
N ASN A 196 -6.56 0.28 -12.40
CA ASN A 196 -7.84 0.89 -12.80
C ASN A 196 -8.15 2.16 -11.99
N TYR A 197 -8.01 2.09 -10.66
CA TYR A 197 -8.21 3.26 -9.81
C TYR A 197 -7.27 4.43 -10.14
N LEU A 198 -5.99 4.14 -10.37
CA LEU A 198 -4.99 5.16 -10.66
C LEU A 198 -5.13 5.75 -12.07
N LEU A 199 -5.73 5.04 -13.02
CA LEU A 199 -6.06 5.58 -14.34
C LEU A 199 -7.11 6.69 -14.27
N ASP A 200 -8.01 6.64 -13.29
CA ASP A 200 -9.02 7.68 -13.08
C ASP A 200 -8.57 8.78 -12.11
N ASP A 201 -7.53 8.57 -11.30
CA ASP A 201 -7.05 9.56 -10.33
C ASP A 201 -6.39 10.78 -11.00
N GLU A 202 -7.04 11.94 -10.96
CA GLU A 202 -6.55 13.17 -11.60
C GLU A 202 -5.17 13.62 -11.11
N LYS A 203 -4.83 13.34 -9.85
CA LYS A 203 -3.54 13.70 -9.25
C LYS A 203 -2.40 12.81 -9.76
N THR A 204 -2.71 11.61 -10.24
CA THR A 204 -1.76 10.69 -10.81
C THR A 204 -1.65 10.91 -12.32
N LYS A 205 -0.45 11.23 -12.80
CA LYS A 205 -0.13 11.38 -14.23
C LYS A 205 0.77 10.27 -14.75
N THR A 206 1.47 9.57 -13.87
CA THR A 206 2.35 8.46 -14.25
C THR A 206 2.24 7.37 -13.20
N ILE A 207 2.21 6.11 -13.64
CA ILE A 207 2.03 4.96 -12.78
C ILE A 207 3.25 4.05 -12.92
N CYS A 208 3.79 3.61 -11.80
CA CYS A 208 4.91 2.68 -11.76
C CYS A 208 4.56 1.52 -10.85
N MET A 209 4.74 0.30 -11.34
CA MET A 209 4.27 -0.92 -10.70
C MET A 209 5.40 -1.93 -10.60
N TYR A 210 5.70 -2.42 -9.40
CA TYR A 210 6.55 -3.58 -9.17
C TYR A 210 5.68 -4.81 -8.92
N VAL A 211 5.66 -5.75 -9.87
CA VAL A 211 4.76 -6.91 -9.88
C VAL A 211 5.59 -8.19 -9.90
N GLU A 212 5.52 -8.99 -8.84
CA GLU A 212 6.15 -10.32 -8.77
C GLU A 212 5.28 -11.39 -9.41
N GLY A 213 3.97 -11.27 -9.24
CA GLY A 213 2.96 -12.20 -9.71
C GLY A 213 1.65 -11.47 -9.96
N SER A 214 0.89 -11.86 -10.97
CA SER A 214 -0.49 -11.45 -11.15
C SER A 214 -1.39 -12.68 -11.14
N LYS A 215 -2.60 -12.54 -10.59
CA LYS A 215 -3.65 -13.57 -10.66
C LYS A 215 -4.28 -13.64 -12.05
N ASP A 216 -4.22 -12.54 -12.82
CA ASP A 216 -4.75 -12.46 -14.18
C ASP A 216 -3.90 -11.50 -15.05
N TYR A 217 -2.80 -12.02 -15.59
CA TYR A 217 -1.94 -11.25 -16.50
C TYR A 217 -2.66 -10.78 -17.76
N ARG A 218 -3.68 -11.52 -18.21
CA ARG A 218 -4.42 -11.15 -19.42
C ARG A 218 -5.20 -9.86 -19.14
N MET A 219 -5.93 -9.81 -18.03
CA MET A 219 -6.66 -8.61 -17.65
C MET A 219 -5.72 -7.43 -17.41
N LEU A 220 -4.61 -7.63 -16.71
CA LEU A 220 -3.59 -6.59 -16.51
C LEU A 220 -3.09 -6.03 -17.86
N TYR A 221 -2.72 -6.91 -18.79
CA TYR A 221 -2.22 -6.52 -20.11
C TYR A 221 -3.26 -5.77 -20.95
N GLU A 222 -4.51 -6.22 -20.97
CA GLU A 222 -5.60 -5.52 -21.67
C GLU A 222 -5.83 -4.13 -21.09
N LYS A 223 -5.73 -3.96 -19.77
CA LYS A 223 -5.81 -2.64 -19.13
C LYS A 223 -4.63 -1.74 -19.47
N LEU A 224 -3.42 -2.28 -19.52
CA LEU A 224 -2.23 -1.52 -19.93
C LEU A 224 -2.34 -1.02 -21.37
N LYS A 225 -2.87 -1.84 -22.29
CA LYS A 225 -3.05 -1.47 -23.70
C LYS A 225 -3.94 -0.24 -23.91
N VAL A 226 -4.99 -0.12 -23.11
CA VAL A 226 -5.97 0.96 -23.20
C VAL A 226 -5.67 2.11 -22.24
N SER A 227 -4.54 2.05 -21.52
CA SER A 227 -4.14 3.08 -20.57
C SER A 227 -3.83 4.39 -21.28
N THR A 228 -4.44 5.48 -20.81
CA THR A 228 -4.17 6.84 -21.29
C THR A 228 -2.98 7.49 -20.58
N LYS A 229 -2.58 6.97 -19.42
CA LYS A 229 -1.43 7.44 -18.65
C LYS A 229 -0.20 6.56 -18.93
N PRO A 230 1.03 7.12 -18.91
CA PRO A 230 2.23 6.31 -18.93
C PRO A 230 2.24 5.34 -17.73
N VAL A 231 2.38 4.04 -18.02
CA VAL A 231 2.51 2.99 -17.01
C VAL A 231 3.81 2.24 -17.24
N ILE A 232 4.64 2.17 -16.20
CA ILE A 232 5.85 1.35 -16.18
C ILE A 232 5.58 0.16 -15.28
N VAL A 233 5.57 -1.03 -15.86
CA VAL A 233 5.48 -2.28 -15.10
C VAL A 233 6.84 -2.95 -15.07
N VAL A 234 7.39 -3.03 -13.87
CA VAL A 234 8.55 -3.86 -13.56
C VAL A 234 8.04 -5.22 -13.13
N LYS A 235 8.15 -6.18 -14.04
CA LYS A 235 7.87 -7.58 -13.75
C LYS A 235 9.07 -8.19 -13.02
N ALA A 236 8.93 -8.40 -11.72
CA ALA A 236 9.88 -9.16 -10.93
C ALA A 236 9.58 -10.66 -11.06
N GLY A 237 10.60 -11.51 -11.17
CA GLY A 237 10.45 -12.97 -11.14
C GLY A 237 11.02 -13.76 -12.31
N LYS A 238 12.08 -14.52 -11.99
CA LYS A 238 12.39 -15.94 -12.30
C LYS A 238 12.08 -16.48 -13.70
N THR A 239 12.94 -16.18 -14.67
CA THR A 239 13.16 -17.08 -15.82
C THR A 239 13.75 -18.43 -15.34
N SER A 240 13.63 -19.49 -16.13
CA SER A 240 14.21 -20.81 -15.79
C SER A 240 15.72 -20.75 -15.51
N GLN A 241 16.45 -19.81 -16.12
CA GLN A 241 17.86 -19.52 -15.83
C GLN A 241 18.10 -18.91 -14.45
N THR A 242 17.16 -18.13 -13.89
CA THR A 242 17.33 -17.48 -12.58
C THR A 242 17.11 -18.43 -11.40
N LYS A 243 16.42 -19.57 -11.58
CA LYS A 243 16.27 -20.57 -10.50
C LYS A 243 17.61 -21.13 -9.99
N LYS A 244 18.61 -21.30 -10.87
CA LYS A 244 19.96 -21.77 -10.49
C LYS A 244 20.82 -20.67 -9.85
N ALA A 245 20.64 -19.41 -10.26
CA ALA A 245 21.41 -18.27 -9.72
C ALA A 245 20.87 -17.75 -8.37
N VAL A 246 19.55 -17.83 -8.16
CA VAL A 246 18.83 -17.37 -6.95
C VAL A 246 19.03 -18.30 -5.74
N ALA A 247 19.72 -19.42 -5.90
CA ALA A 247 20.17 -20.23 -4.76
C ALA A 247 21.18 -19.47 -3.86
N SER A 248 21.75 -18.34 -4.32
CA SER A 248 22.54 -17.44 -3.48
C SER A 248 21.77 -16.15 -3.17
N HIS A 249 21.69 -15.80 -1.88
CA HIS A 249 21.09 -14.54 -1.40
C HIS A 249 21.67 -13.28 -2.09
N THR A 250 22.92 -13.35 -2.54
CA THR A 250 23.64 -12.24 -3.17
C THR A 250 23.15 -11.93 -4.59
N ALA A 251 22.72 -12.94 -5.35
CA ALA A 251 22.28 -12.75 -6.74
C ALA A 251 20.87 -12.15 -6.86
N SER A 252 19.97 -12.45 -5.92
CA SER A 252 18.65 -11.82 -5.86
C SER A 252 18.74 -10.34 -5.51
N MET A 253 19.61 -9.97 -4.57
CA MET A 253 19.83 -8.58 -4.17
C MET A 253 20.42 -7.72 -5.31
N ALA A 254 21.36 -8.27 -6.10
CA ALA A 254 21.94 -7.55 -7.24
C ALA A 254 20.93 -7.28 -8.37
N GLY A 255 20.04 -8.24 -8.66
CA GLY A 255 18.96 -8.07 -9.63
C GLY A 255 17.93 -7.02 -9.19
N GLU A 256 17.53 -7.05 -7.92
CA GLU A 256 16.64 -6.06 -7.33
C GLU A 256 17.26 -4.65 -7.35
N ALA A 257 18.57 -4.52 -7.06
CA ALA A 257 19.26 -3.24 -7.10
C ALA A 257 19.34 -2.62 -8.52
N GLY A 258 19.56 -3.44 -9.56
CA GLY A 258 19.55 -2.97 -10.95
C GLY A 258 18.16 -2.52 -11.40
N ILE A 259 17.13 -3.30 -11.07
CA ILE A 259 15.72 -2.96 -11.31
C ILE A 259 15.35 -1.66 -10.59
N PHE A 260 15.79 -1.53 -9.34
CA PHE A 260 15.58 -0.34 -8.53
C PHE A 260 16.20 0.90 -9.16
N SER A 261 17.46 0.83 -9.58
CA SER A 261 18.15 1.92 -10.27
C SER A 261 17.45 2.30 -11.58
N GLY A 262 17.04 1.31 -12.39
CA GLY A 262 16.29 1.55 -13.63
C GLY A 262 14.95 2.24 -13.38
N MET A 263 14.26 1.85 -12.31
CA MET A 263 13.00 2.46 -11.90
C MET A 263 13.20 3.91 -11.44
N LEU A 264 14.21 4.19 -10.61
CA LEU A 264 14.52 5.57 -10.19
C LEU A 264 14.90 6.45 -11.37
N LYS A 265 15.72 5.95 -12.30
CA LYS A 265 16.04 6.67 -13.55
C LYS A 265 14.77 6.98 -14.35
N SER A 266 13.85 6.00 -14.42
CA SER A 266 12.56 6.17 -15.08
C SER A 266 11.70 7.22 -14.38
N PHE A 267 11.64 7.23 -13.04
CA PHE A 267 10.89 8.24 -12.27
C PHE A 267 11.44 9.65 -12.52
N SER A 268 12.75 9.81 -12.46
CA SER A 268 13.41 11.09 -12.71
C SER A 268 13.20 11.57 -14.15
N ALA A 269 13.24 10.66 -15.13
CA ALA A 269 12.95 10.98 -16.53
C ALA A 269 11.48 11.40 -16.72
N LEU A 270 10.54 10.66 -16.12
CA LEU A 270 9.10 10.95 -16.19
C LEU A 270 8.73 12.26 -15.49
N GLN A 271 9.36 12.56 -14.36
CA GLN A 271 9.17 13.84 -13.67
C GLN A 271 9.60 15.00 -14.57
N LYS A 272 10.74 14.90 -15.24
CA LYS A 272 11.22 15.90 -16.22
C LYS A 272 10.28 16.04 -17.42
N LEU A 273 9.77 14.93 -17.96
CA LEU A 273 8.79 14.95 -19.06
C LEU A 273 7.46 15.56 -18.63
N SER A 274 7.03 15.33 -17.40
CA SER A 274 5.81 15.94 -16.86
C SER A 274 5.97 17.45 -16.66
N ALA A 275 7.17 17.90 -16.26
CA ALA A 275 7.51 19.32 -16.15
C ALA A 275 7.65 20.01 -17.52
N SER A 276 8.19 19.32 -18.53
CA SER A 276 8.29 19.87 -19.89
C SER A 276 6.96 19.91 -20.61
N ARG A 277 6.07 18.92 -20.40
CA ARG A 277 4.70 18.94 -20.94
C ARG A 277 3.81 20.02 -20.32
N SER A 278 4.13 20.53 -19.12
CA SER A 278 3.50 21.75 -18.60
C SER A 278 3.98 23.05 -19.27
N GLN A 279 4.98 22.98 -20.17
CA GLN A 279 5.48 24.12 -20.94
C GLN A 279 5.48 23.95 -22.46
N GLY A 280 5.13 22.78 -23.02
CA GLY A 280 5.13 22.65 -24.47
C GLY A 280 4.76 21.27 -25.00
N THR A 281 4.09 21.33 -26.14
CA THR A 281 3.63 20.25 -27.02
C THR A 281 4.77 19.37 -27.58
N ILE A 282 4.45 18.08 -27.80
CA ILE A 282 4.99 17.12 -28.81
C ILE A 282 6.36 16.44 -28.57
N GLY A 283 6.40 15.13 -28.84
CA GLY A 283 7.61 14.41 -29.27
C GLY A 283 7.64 12.92 -28.92
N CYS A 284 7.13 12.04 -29.80
CA CYS A 284 7.45 10.61 -29.80
C CYS A 284 8.85 10.38 -30.42
N THR A 285 9.66 9.55 -29.77
CA THR A 285 10.72 8.73 -30.39
C THR A 285 10.79 7.42 -29.64
#